data_AF-A0A4Y2B8K9-F1
#
_entry.id   AF-A0A4Y2B8K9-F1
#
_cell.length_a   1.000
_cell.length_b   1.000
_cell.length_c   1.000
_cell.angle_alpha   90.00
_cell.angle_beta   90.00
_cell.angle_gamma   90.00
#
_symmetry.space_group_name_H-M   'P 1'
#
loop_
_entity.id
_entity.type
_entity.pdbx_description
1 polymer ?
#
loop_
_entity_poly.entity_id
_entity_poly.type
_entity_poly.pdbx_seq_one_letter_code
_entity_poly.pdbx_strand_id
1 'polypeptide(L)'
;MINWTFYNQEMDGDNSFTDGYRTEDKVGCEFVHFRSGIEDESWKIRLSDGATVFMAEVVAIKEAVEYIQEKDMRNVNSHFELKICPYGTEFADGKEKDN
;
A
#
# COMPACT_ATOMS: atom_id res chain seq x y z
N MET A 1 2.71 12.69 1.92
CA MET A 1 1.59 11.75 2.17
C MET A 1 1.12 11.29 0.81
N ILE A 2 1.16 9.99 0.52
CA ILE A 2 0.67 9.46 -0.76
C ILE A 2 -0.86 9.55 -0.73
N ASN A 3 -1.45 10.12 -1.79
CA ASN A 3 -2.89 10.30 -1.89
C ASN A 3 -3.49 9.02 -2.47
N TRP A 4 -4.13 8.22 -1.62
CA TRP A 4 -4.85 7.02 -2.03
C TRP A 4 -6.16 7.41 -2.69
N THR A 5 -6.25 7.32 -4.02
CA THR A 5 -7.53 7.46 -4.74
C THR A 5 -8.28 6.13 -4.69
N PHE A 6 -9.12 5.97 -3.67
CA PHE A 6 -10.03 4.83 -3.54
C PHE A 6 -11.09 4.88 -4.65
N TYR A 7 -11.08 3.90 -5.55
CA TYR A 7 -12.17 3.67 -6.49
C TYR A 7 -13.38 3.13 -5.74
N ASN A 8 -14.25 4.00 -5.21
CA ASN A 8 -15.64 3.73 -4.76
C ASN A 8 -15.97 2.27 -4.39
N GLN A 9 -15.17 1.64 -3.53
CA GLN A 9 -15.55 0.41 -2.84
C GLN A 9 -16.20 0.85 -1.55
N GLU A 10 -17.38 0.32 -1.25
CA GLU A 10 -17.94 0.43 0.10
C GLU A 10 -16.93 -0.19 1.06
N MET A 11 -16.13 0.64 1.74
CA MET A 11 -15.09 0.22 2.68
C MET A 11 -15.73 -0.18 4.02
N ASP A 12 -16.72 -1.07 3.96
CA ASP A 12 -17.32 -1.63 5.17
C ASP A 12 -16.37 -2.67 5.78
N GLY A 13 -16.42 -2.82 7.11
CA GLY A 13 -15.55 -3.71 7.86
C GLY A 13 -14.07 -3.26 7.93
N ASP A 14 -13.20 -4.20 8.25
CA ASP A 14 -11.76 -4.00 8.39
C ASP A 14 -11.05 -4.27 7.05
N ASN A 15 -10.39 -3.27 6.49
CA ASN A 15 -9.75 -3.32 5.17
C ASN A 15 -8.29 -2.89 5.28
N SER A 16 -7.36 -3.72 4.78
CA SER A 16 -5.92 -3.38 4.76
C SER A 16 -5.43 -3.28 3.33
N PHE A 17 -4.69 -2.22 3.02
CA PHE A 17 -4.06 -1.99 1.72
C PHE A 17 -2.56 -1.96 1.89
N THR A 18 -1.84 -2.54 0.94
CA THR A 18 -0.38 -2.56 0.93
C THR A 18 0.14 -2.11 -0.42
N ASP A 19 1.30 -1.47 -0.45
CA ASP A 19 1.98 -1.12 -1.69
C ASP A 19 3.49 -1.11 -1.51
N GLY A 20 4.17 -1.61 -2.53
CA GLY A 20 5.60 -1.48 -2.71
C GLY A 20 5.88 -0.40 -3.74
N TYR A 21 6.61 0.63 -3.36
CA TYR A 21 6.90 1.75 -4.24
C TYR A 21 8.39 1.91 -4.49
N ARG A 22 8.72 2.51 -5.64
CA ARG A 22 10.08 2.92 -5.98
C ARG A 22 10.10 4.41 -6.30
N THR A 23 11.02 5.08 -5.64
CA THR A 23 11.48 6.43 -5.98
C THR A 23 12.82 6.33 -6.69
N GLU A 24 13.29 7.41 -7.32
CA GLU A 24 14.54 7.43 -8.12
C GLU A 24 15.71 6.71 -7.43
N ASP A 25 15.88 6.92 -6.11
CA ASP A 25 17.06 6.42 -5.39
C ASP A 25 16.79 5.23 -4.46
N LYS A 26 15.52 4.93 -4.15
CA LYS A 26 15.17 3.98 -3.08
C LYS A 26 13.86 3.26 -3.35
N VAL A 27 13.79 2.04 -2.82
CA VAL A 27 12.56 1.26 -2.72
C VAL A 27 12.01 1.38 -1.30
N GLY A 28 10.70 1.51 -1.18
CA GLY A 28 9.99 1.53 0.09
C GLY A 28 8.70 0.76 0.01
N CYS A 29 8.07 0.58 1.15
CA CYS A 29 6.83 -0.15 1.26
C CYS A 29 5.96 0.49 2.35
N GLU A 30 4.65 0.35 2.20
CA GLU A 30 3.69 0.87 3.16
C GLU A 30 2.43 0.01 3.23
N PHE A 31 1.75 0.09 4.37
CA PHE A 31 0.38 -0.39 4.49
C PHE A 31 -0.49 0.65 5.20
N VAL A 32 -1.79 0.57 4.95
CA VAL A 32 -2.81 1.35 5.65
C VAL A 32 -3.99 0.45 5.97
N HIS A 33 -4.51 0.58 7.19
CA HIS A 33 -5.67 -0.14 7.68
C HIS A 33 -6.85 0.82 7.87
N PHE A 34 -8.01 0.45 7.35
CA PHE A 34 -9.27 1.16 7.50
C PHE A 34 -10.25 0.31 8.29
N ARG A 35 -10.96 0.92 9.25
CA ARG A 35 -12.14 0.33 9.89
C ARG A 35 -13.37 1.13 9.54
N SER A 36 -14.34 0.50 8.87
CA SER A 36 -15.58 1.15 8.44
C SER A 36 -15.33 2.45 7.66
N GLY A 37 -14.35 2.41 6.75
CA GLY A 37 -13.96 3.54 5.90
C GLY A 37 -13.15 4.64 6.58
N ILE A 38 -12.77 4.49 7.85
CA ILE A 38 -11.92 5.44 8.59
C ILE A 38 -10.52 4.85 8.71
N GLU A 39 -9.50 5.60 8.35
CA GLU A 39 -8.10 5.20 8.56
C GLU A 39 -7.84 5.02 10.06
N ASP A 40 -7.41 3.82 10.45
CA ASP A 40 -7.13 3.43 11.84
C ASP A 40 -5.61 3.42 12.10
N GLU A 41 -4.82 2.91 11.15
CA GLU A 41 -3.36 2.81 11.26
C GLU A 41 -2.69 2.92 9.88
N SER A 42 -1.51 3.52 9.83
CA SER A 42 -0.65 3.48 8.65
C SER A 42 0.82 3.30 9.01
N TRP A 43 1.53 2.53 8.18
CA TRP A 43 2.92 2.18 8.39
C TRP A 43 3.69 2.33 7.08
N LYS A 44 4.91 2.87 7.16
CA LYS A 44 5.75 3.13 5.99
C LYS A 44 7.22 3.05 6.34
N ILE A 45 8.00 2.33 5.53
CA ILE A 45 9.46 2.28 5.65
C ILE A 45 10.15 2.39 4.29
N ARG A 46 11.44 2.76 4.34
CA ARG A 46 12.36 2.58 3.23
C ARG A 46 13.18 1.31 3.45
N LEU A 47 13.35 0.51 2.41
CA LEU A 47 14.19 -0.66 2.43
C LEU A 47 15.65 -0.31 2.16
N SER A 48 16.54 -1.26 2.45
CA SER A 48 17.97 -1.14 2.16
C SER A 48 18.24 -1.05 0.65
N ASP A 49 19.43 -0.58 0.31
CA ASP A 49 19.89 -0.55 -1.08
C ASP A 49 19.87 -1.94 -1.71
N GLY A 50 19.53 -1.99 -3.00
CA GLY A 50 19.38 -3.23 -3.75
C GLY A 50 18.03 -3.94 -3.56
N ALA A 51 17.15 -3.45 -2.68
CA ALA A 51 15.79 -3.95 -2.59
C ALA A 51 15.02 -3.74 -3.90
N THR A 52 14.18 -4.71 -4.28
CA THR A 52 13.28 -4.61 -5.43
C THR A 52 11.89 -4.22 -4.98
N VAL A 53 11.08 -3.64 -5.87
CA VAL A 53 9.65 -3.36 -5.57
C VAL A 53 8.93 -4.63 -5.15
N PHE A 54 9.24 -5.79 -5.76
CA PHE A 54 8.69 -7.07 -5.34
C PHE A 54 9.01 -7.41 -3.88
N MET A 55 10.26 -7.19 -3.42
CA MET A 55 10.60 -7.37 -2.00
C MET A 55 9.81 -6.40 -1.11
N ALA A 56 9.61 -5.16 -1.57
CA ALA A 56 8.84 -4.14 -0.87
C ALA A 56 7.37 -4.53 -0.70
N GLU A 57 6.73 -5.03 -1.76
CA GLU A 57 5.37 -5.58 -1.71
C GLU A 57 5.27 -6.70 -0.67
N VAL A 58 6.18 -7.68 -0.72
CA VAL A 58 6.19 -8.81 0.23
C VAL A 58 6.38 -8.33 1.67
N VAL A 59 7.22 -7.31 1.90
CA VAL A 59 7.40 -6.73 3.24
C VAL A 59 6.15 -6.00 3.70
N ALA A 60 5.50 -5.18 2.87
CA ALA A 60 4.25 -4.53 3.26
C ALA A 60 3.16 -5.54 3.62
N ILE A 61 3.06 -6.65 2.88
CA ILE A 61 2.13 -7.75 3.18
C ILE A 61 2.45 -8.38 4.54
N LYS A 62 3.73 -8.71 4.78
CA LYS A 62 4.17 -9.28 6.06
C LYS A 62 3.75 -8.39 7.23
N GLU A 63 4.03 -7.10 7.14
CA GLU A 63 3.79 -6.15 8.24
C GLU A 63 2.30 -5.90 8.45
N ALA A 64 1.50 -5.84 7.38
CA ALA A 64 0.04 -5.79 7.48
C ALA A 64 -0.54 -7.06 8.15
N VAL A 65 0.00 -8.24 7.84
CA VAL A 65 -0.44 -9.50 8.48
C VAL A 65 -0.03 -9.56 9.95
N GLU A 66 1.18 -9.12 10.29
CA GLU A 66 1.63 -9.00 11.68
C GLU A 66 0.72 -8.05 12.48
N TYR A 67 0.39 -6.88 11.91
CA TYR A 67 -0.57 -5.96 12.50
C TYR A 67 -1.94 -6.60 12.76
N ILE A 68 -2.50 -7.31 11.77
CA ILE A 68 -3.79 -8.01 11.87
C ILE A 68 -3.74 -9.05 13.00
N GLN A 69 -2.65 -9.80 13.11
CA GLN A 69 -2.45 -10.81 14.16
C GLN A 69 -2.33 -10.19 15.55
N GLU A 70 -1.53 -9.13 15.70
CA GLU A 70 -1.35 -8.42 16.98
C GLU A 70 -2.66 -7.85 17.52
N LYS A 71 -3.60 -7.51 16.62
CA LYS A 71 -4.90 -6.92 16.96
C LYS A 71 -6.03 -7.95 17.11
N ASP A 72 -5.74 -9.26 17.03
CA ASP A 72 -6.74 -10.36 17.03
C ASP A 72 -7.90 -10.14 16.03
N MET A 73 -7.60 -9.57 14.87
CA MET A 73 -8.60 -9.33 13.84
C MET A 73 -8.85 -10.61 13.03
N ARG A 74 -10.12 -10.98 12.86
CA ARG A 74 -10.48 -12.29 12.27
C ARG A 74 -11.05 -12.21 10.85
N ASN A 75 -11.62 -11.08 10.47
CA ASN A 75 -12.33 -10.89 9.19
C ASN A 75 -11.84 -9.61 8.52
N VAL A 76 -10.57 -9.61 8.09
CA VAL A 76 -9.96 -8.46 7.40
C VAL A 76 -9.91 -8.74 5.91
N ASN A 77 -10.45 -7.82 5.11
CA ASN A 77 -10.23 -7.82 3.67
C ASN A 77 -8.86 -7.21 3.40
N SER A 78 -7.93 -8.00 2.90
CA SER A 78 -6.61 -7.49 2.52
C SER A 78 -6.54 -7.33 1.01
N HIS A 79 -6.31 -6.09 0.57
CA HIS A 79 -6.21 -5.69 -0.82
C HIS A 79 -4.73 -5.52 -1.17
N PHE A 80 -4.28 -6.33 -2.13
CA PHE A 80 -2.91 -6.37 -2.60
C PHE A 80 -2.90 -6.07 -4.09
N GLU A 81 -2.32 -4.95 -4.50
CA GLU A 81 -2.12 -4.66 -5.91
C GLU A 81 -0.66 -4.94 -6.28
N LEU A 82 -0.35 -6.19 -6.65
CA LEU A 82 0.98 -6.52 -7.14
C LEU A 82 1.21 -5.88 -8.52
N LYS A 83 1.83 -4.71 -8.53
CA LYS A 83 2.29 -4.06 -9.77
C LYS A 83 3.57 -4.74 -10.24
N ILE A 84 3.43 -5.80 -11.03
CA ILE A 84 4.56 -6.34 -11.80
C ILE A 84 4.86 -5.36 -12.94
N CYS A 85 5.55 -4.26 -12.64
CA CYS A 85 6.07 -3.34 -13.65
C CYS A 85 7.36 -3.93 -14.23
N PRO A 86 7.39 -4.39 -15.50
CA PRO A 86 8.62 -4.95 -16.08
C PRO A 86 9.71 -3.88 -16.28
N TYR A 87 9.35 -2.60 -16.35
CA TYR A 87 10.26 -1.45 -16.30
C TYR A 87 9.50 -0.29 -15.64
N GLY A 88 10.20 0.52 -14.84
CA GLY A 88 9.59 1.58 -14.03
C GLY A 88 8.69 2.50 -14.86
N THR A 89 7.40 2.51 -14.52
CA THR A 89 6.47 3.54 -14.97
C THR A 89 6.48 4.64 -13.91
N GLU A 90 6.85 5.85 -14.34
CA GLU A 90 6.60 7.07 -13.59
C GLU A 90 5.10 7.19 -13.29
N PHE A 91 4.75 7.44 -12.04
CA PHE A 91 3.40 7.83 -11.67
C PHE A 91 3.12 9.20 -12.29
N ALA A 92 2.09 9.28 -13.12
CA ALA A 92 1.65 10.55 -13.67
C ALA A 92 1.28 11.49 -12.52
N ASP A 93 1.95 12.65 -12.46
CA ASP A 93 1.44 13.82 -11.77
C ASP A 93 0.03 14.07 -12.29
N GLY A 94 -0.93 14.12 -11.37
CA GLY A 94 -2.32 14.42 -11.67
C GLY A 94 -2.42 15.81 -12.29
N LYS A 95 -2.31 15.87 -13.62
CA LYS A 95 -2.80 16.99 -14.40
C LYS A 95 -3.96 16.50 -15.24
N GLU A 96 -5.14 16.61 -14.64
CA GLU A 96 -6.36 16.86 -15.37
C GLU A 96 -6.07 17.96 -16.39
N LYS A 97 -6.16 17.63 -17.68
CA LYS A 97 -6.20 18.65 -18.73
C LYS A 97 -7.65 19.05 -18.85
N ASP A 98 -7.99 20.20 -18.26
CA ASP A 98 -9.17 20.95 -18.61
C ASP A 98 -9.19 21.14 -20.14
N ASN A 99 -10.25 20.64 -20.79
CA ASN A 99 -10.66 21.02 -22.14
C ASN A 99 -12.09 21.56 -22.06
#